data_AF-A0A377ZAC8-F1
#
_entry.id   AF-A0A377ZAC8-F1
#
_cell.length_a   1.000
_cell.length_b   1.000
_cell.length_c   1.000
_cell.angle_alpha   90.00
_cell.angle_beta   90.00
_cell.angle_gamma   90.00
#
_symmetry.space_group_name_H-M   'P 1'
#
loop_
_entity.id
_entity.type
_entity.pdbx_description
1 polymer ?
#
loop_
_entity_poly.entity_id
_entity_poly.type
_entity_poly.pdbx_seq_one_letter_code
_entity_poly.pdbx_strand_id
1 'polypeptide(L)'
;MKQITLSDMQQQSEAAASAPRLRAHRNFHPELSDPIQRLAIAMEPGTYIRPHRHRHTFELLLPLKGRFVVLNFDDHGVVTNRVVLGETCTALEMEAGT
;
A
#
# COMPACT_ATOMS: atom_id res chain seq x y z
N MET A 1 -20.01 -10.61 1.02
CA MET A 1 -18.57 -10.92 0.91
C MET A 1 -17.91 -9.78 0.15
N LYS A 2 -16.79 -9.23 0.64
CA LYS A 2 -16.06 -8.15 -0.06
C LYS A 2 -14.95 -8.79 -0.88
N GLN A 3 -14.86 -8.45 -2.17
CA GLN A 3 -13.91 -9.04 -3.11
C GLN A 3 -13.33 -7.97 -4.05
N ILE A 4 -12.15 -8.27 -4.58
CA ILE A 4 -11.54 -7.56 -5.70
C ILE A 4 -11.27 -8.58 -6.80
N THR A 5 -11.89 -8.39 -7.95
CA THR A 5 -11.71 -9.25 -9.12
C THR A 5 -10.55 -8.75 -9.98
N LEU A 6 -10.11 -9.56 -10.95
CA LEU A 6 -9.12 -9.12 -11.93
C LEU A 6 -9.60 -7.90 -12.74
N SER A 7 -10.92 -7.81 -13.01
CA SER A 7 -11.52 -6.65 -13.68
C SER A 7 -11.46 -5.40 -12.79
N ASP A 8 -11.77 -5.53 -11.50
CA ASP A 8 -11.64 -4.41 -10.55
C ASP A 8 -10.19 -3.91 -10.50
N MET A 9 -9.20 -4.81 -10.48
CA MET A 9 -7.78 -4.45 -10.49
C MET A 9 -7.39 -3.69 -11.76
N GLN A 10 -7.88 -4.11 -12.93
CA GLN A 10 -7.62 -3.46 -14.20
C GLN A 10 -8.22 -2.03 -14.21
N GLN A 11 -9.48 -1.88 -13.81
CA GLN A 11 -10.14 -0.58 -13.71
C GLN A 11 -9.44 0.37 -12.73
N GLN A 12 -8.96 -0.15 -11.59
CA GLN A 12 -8.22 0.66 -10.63
C GLN A 12 -6.85 1.12 -11.17
N SER A 13 -6.15 0.29 -11.94
CA SER A 13 -4.89 0.65 -12.60
C SER A 13 -5.11 1.75 -13.64
N GLU A 14 -6.17 1.66 -14.45
CA GLU A 14 -6.54 2.72 -15.41
C GLU A 14 -6.91 4.04 -14.71
N ALA A 15 -7.68 3.96 -13.62
CA ALA A 15 -7.99 5.13 -12.79
C ALA A 15 -6.73 5.73 -12.14
N ALA A 16 -5.79 4.90 -11.70
CA ALA A 16 -4.51 5.35 -11.16
C ALA A 16 -3.68 6.07 -12.24
N ALA A 17 -3.58 5.51 -13.46
CA ALA A 17 -2.81 6.08 -14.56
C ALA A 17 -3.26 7.49 -14.99
N SER A 18 -4.56 7.78 -14.83
CA SER A 18 -5.14 9.10 -15.13
C SER A 18 -5.11 10.07 -13.95
N ALA A 19 -4.77 9.61 -12.75
CA ALA A 19 -4.75 10.44 -11.55
C ALA A 19 -3.44 11.24 -11.43
N PRO A 20 -3.47 12.50 -10.94
CA PRO A 20 -2.24 13.31 -10.78
C PRO A 20 -1.16 12.69 -9.89
N ARG A 21 -1.57 11.84 -8.93
CA ARG A 21 -0.68 11.13 -8.00
C ARG A 21 -0.39 9.69 -8.42
N LEU A 22 -0.86 9.28 -9.60
CA LEU A 22 -0.66 7.94 -10.16
C LEU A 22 -1.22 6.80 -9.29
N ARG A 23 -2.20 7.09 -8.42
CA ARG A 23 -2.79 6.11 -7.50
C ARG A 23 -4.29 6.22 -7.35
N ALA A 24 -4.95 5.06 -7.17
CA ALA A 24 -6.39 4.95 -6.92
C ALA A 24 -6.67 3.98 -5.76
N HIS A 25 -7.56 4.38 -4.85
CA HIS A 25 -7.88 3.61 -3.63
C HIS A 25 -9.25 2.94 -3.79
N ARG A 26 -9.37 1.71 -3.29
CA ARG A 26 -10.64 1.01 -3.09
C ARG A 26 -10.72 0.49 -1.67
N ASN A 27 -11.61 1.05 -0.88
CA ASN A 27 -11.77 0.69 0.52
C ASN A 27 -12.62 -0.57 0.66
N PHE A 28 -12.16 -1.48 1.51
CA PHE A 28 -12.93 -2.63 1.98
C PHE A 28 -13.53 -2.35 3.35
N HIS A 29 -13.04 -1.38 4.11
CA HIS A 29 -13.74 -0.88 5.29
C HIS A 29 -14.87 0.08 4.84
N PRO A 30 -16.06 0.03 5.47
CA PRO A 30 -17.16 0.97 5.20
C PRO A 30 -16.85 2.38 5.70
N GLU A 31 -16.20 2.50 6.86
CA GLU A 31 -15.92 3.78 7.52
C GLU A 31 -14.45 3.88 7.93
N LEU A 32 -13.93 5.11 7.95
CA LEU A 32 -12.55 5.37 8.38
C LEU A 32 -12.33 5.16 9.89
N SER A 33 -13.43 5.11 10.66
CA SER A 33 -13.48 4.77 12.08
C SER A 33 -13.41 3.26 12.34
N ASP A 34 -13.51 2.41 11.32
CA ASP A 34 -13.41 0.96 11.50
C ASP A 34 -12.08 0.60 12.18
N PRO A 35 -12.10 -0.34 13.16
CA PRO A 35 -10.91 -0.73 13.91
C PRO A 35 -9.84 -1.37 13.03
N ILE A 36 -10.21 -1.85 11.84
CA ILE A 36 -9.28 -2.43 10.86
C ILE A 36 -9.54 -1.82 9.48
N GLN A 37 -8.57 -1.04 9.03
CA GLN A 37 -8.59 -0.40 7.72
C GLN A 37 -8.05 -1.37 6.66
N ARG A 38 -8.94 -1.87 5.80
CA ARG A 38 -8.59 -2.74 4.65
C ARG A 38 -8.84 -1.98 3.36
N LEU A 39 -7.87 -1.95 2.46
CA LEU A 39 -7.99 -1.29 1.17
C LEU A 39 -7.04 -1.90 0.13
N ALA A 40 -7.39 -1.75 -1.14
CA ALA A 40 -6.49 -1.98 -2.26
C ALA A 40 -6.10 -0.64 -2.88
N ILE A 41 -4.81 -0.45 -3.15
CA ILE A 41 -4.27 0.75 -3.80
C ILE A 41 -3.63 0.32 -5.11
N ALA A 42 -4.18 0.77 -6.23
CA ALA A 42 -3.47 0.70 -7.51
C ALA A 42 -2.46 1.85 -7.56
N MET A 43 -1.24 1.53 -8.00
CA MET A 43 -0.11 2.45 -8.09
C MET A 43 0.60 2.23 -9.42
N GLU A 44 0.66 3.26 -10.25
CA GLU A 44 1.42 3.22 -11.50
C GLU A 44 2.89 3.62 -11.26
N PRO A 45 3.83 3.20 -12.13
CA PRO A 45 5.22 3.61 -12.04
C PRO A 45 5.38 5.13 -11.91
N GLY A 46 6.16 5.57 -10.92
CA GLY A 46 6.29 6.99 -10.56
C GLY A 46 5.41 7.41 -9.38
N THR A 47 4.51 6.55 -8.91
CA THR A 47 3.79 6.77 -7.64
C THR A 47 4.78 6.91 -6.49
N TYR A 48 4.56 7.92 -5.66
CA TYR A 48 5.28 8.12 -4.41
C TYR A 48 4.31 8.19 -3.23
N ILE A 49 4.51 7.29 -2.25
CA ILE A 49 3.87 7.36 -0.95
C ILE A 49 4.91 7.87 0.03
N ARG A 50 4.60 8.99 0.68
CA ARG A 50 5.49 9.60 1.67
C ARG A 50 5.67 8.67 2.86
N PRO A 51 6.88 8.64 3.47
CA PRO A 51 7.08 8.02 4.77
C PRO A 51 6.04 8.54 5.76
N HIS A 52 5.44 7.63 6.51
CA HIS A 52 4.45 7.91 7.54
C HIS A 52 4.54 6.83 8.63
N ARG A 53 4.00 7.14 9.81
CA ARG A 53 4.13 6.31 11.01
C ARG A 53 2.77 5.89 11.56
N HIS A 54 2.54 4.59 11.71
CA HIS A 54 1.30 4.05 12.27
C HIS A 54 1.42 3.84 13.78
N ARG A 55 1.14 4.88 14.58
CA ARG A 55 1.44 4.88 16.04
C ARG A 55 0.77 3.78 16.86
N HIS A 56 -0.38 3.27 16.44
CA HIS A 56 -1.24 2.41 17.26
C HIS A 56 -1.67 1.13 16.57
N THR A 57 -1.33 0.96 15.29
CA THR A 57 -1.78 -0.15 14.46
C THR A 57 -0.60 -0.70 13.70
N PHE A 58 -0.56 -2.01 13.50
CA PHE A 58 0.33 -2.61 12.50
C PHE A 58 -0.16 -2.26 11.09
N GLU A 59 0.72 -2.43 10.10
CA GLU A 59 0.38 -2.36 8.68
C GLU A 59 0.87 -3.62 7.98
N LEU A 60 -0.02 -4.28 7.22
CA LEU A 60 0.30 -5.44 6.40
C LEU A 60 0.13 -5.08 4.93
N LEU A 61 1.19 -5.26 4.14
CA LEU A 61 1.22 -5.01 2.71
C LEU A 61 1.32 -6.31 1.93
N LEU A 62 0.39 -6.50 0.98
CA LEU A 62 0.32 -7.64 0.08
C LEU A 62 0.28 -7.15 -1.38
N PRO A 63 1.27 -7.49 -2.22
CA PRO A 63 1.26 -7.18 -3.64
C PRO A 63 0.30 -8.13 -4.36
N LEU A 64 -0.77 -7.58 -4.97
CA LEU A 64 -1.70 -8.37 -5.79
C LEU A 64 -1.22 -8.55 -7.24
N LYS A 65 -0.51 -7.55 -7.79
CA LYS A 65 0.10 -7.58 -9.12
C LYS A 65 1.23 -6.54 -9.18
N GLY A 66 2.32 -6.89 -9.88
CA GLY A 66 3.48 -6.01 -10.02
C GLY A 66 4.35 -5.99 -8.78
N ARG A 67 5.23 -4.98 -8.68
CA ARG A 67 6.18 -4.83 -7.58
C ARG A 67 6.38 -3.37 -7.17
N PHE A 68 6.77 -3.15 -5.92
CA PHE A 68 7.12 -1.84 -5.39
C PHE A 68 8.12 -1.95 -4.24
N VAL A 69 8.79 -0.84 -3.92
CA VAL A 69 9.79 -0.77 -2.86
C VAL A 69 9.18 -0.15 -1.61
N VAL A 70 9.37 -0.79 -0.47
CA VAL A 70 9.10 -0.22 0.86
C VAL A 70 10.43 0.10 1.52
N LEU A 71 10.51 1.31 2.09
CA LEU A 71 11.68 1.81 2.81
C LEU A 71 11.24 2.17 4.23
N ASN A 72 11.98 1.68 5.22
CA ASN A 72 11.85 2.14 6.61
C ASN A 72 13.01 3.08 6.92
N PHE A 73 12.72 4.08 7.76
CA PHE A 73 13.67 5.11 8.14
C PHE A 73 13.81 5.12 9.66
N ASP A 74 14.98 5.51 10.16
CA ASP A 74 15.11 5.95 11.55
C ASP A 74 14.60 7.40 11.74
N ASP A 75 14.63 7.88 12.98
CA ASP A 75 14.19 9.24 13.34
C ASP A 75 15.09 10.34 12.75
N HIS A 76 16.26 10.00 12.20
CA HIS A 76 17.18 10.91 11.50
C HIS A 76 16.98 10.91 9.97
N GLY A 77 16.06 10.09 9.46
CA GLY A 77 15.78 9.97 8.03
C GLY A 77 16.76 9.07 7.28
N VAL A 78 17.52 8.22 7.97
CA VAL A 78 18.39 7.21 7.36
C VAL A 78 17.57 5.97 7.04
N VAL A 79 17.73 5.41 5.83
CA VAL A 79 17.08 4.15 5.45
C VAL A 79 17.67 3.01 6.27
N THR A 80 16.84 2.34 7.06
CA THR A 80 17.23 1.19 7.91
C THR A 80 16.81 -0.15 7.30
N ASN A 81 15.78 -0.16 6.45
CA ASN A 81 15.33 -1.36 5.76
C ASN A 81 14.84 -1.05 4.35
N ARG A 82 15.01 -2.01 3.44
CA ARG A 82 14.53 -1.94 2.06
C ARG A 82 13.99 -3.29 1.63
N VAL A 83 12.71 -3.30 1.27
CA VAL A 83 12.02 -4.51 0.81
C VAL A 83 11.42 -4.27 -0.57
N VAL A 84 11.61 -5.22 -1.50
CA VAL A 84 10.92 -5.23 -2.79
C VAL A 84 9.76 -6.22 -2.71
N LEU A 85 8.55 -5.68 -2.54
CA LEU A 85 7.32 -6.47 -2.54
C LEU A 85 6.91 -6.79 -3.98
N GLY A 86 6.48 -8.04 -4.22
CA GLY A 86 6.05 -8.54 -5.53
C GLY A 86 7.19 -9.15 -6.35
N GLU A 87 8.35 -9.36 -5.73
CA GLU A 87 9.50 -10.05 -6.32
C GLU A 87 10.08 -11.06 -5.33
N THR A 88 10.96 -10.64 -4.41
CA THR A 88 11.58 -11.52 -3.40
C THR A 88 10.75 -11.63 -2.13
N CYS A 89 9.80 -10.72 -1.91
CA CYS A 89 8.93 -10.68 -0.75
C CYS A 89 7.47 -10.62 -1.21
N THR A 90 6.61 -11.47 -0.63
CA THR A 90 5.18 -11.57 -0.99
C THR A 90 4.25 -11.05 0.11
N ALA A 91 4.76 -10.78 1.30
CA ALA A 91 4.03 -10.17 2.40
C ALA A 91 5.01 -9.45 3.33
N LEU A 92 4.67 -8.22 3.72
CA LEU A 92 5.44 -7.43 4.68
C LEU A 92 4.49 -6.88 5.74
N GLU A 93 4.73 -7.26 6.99
CA GLU A 93 4.07 -6.66 8.15
C GLU A 93 5.05 -5.73 8.85
N MET A 94 4.53 -4.59 9.30
CA MET A 94 5.24 -3.59 10.08
C MET A 94 4.48 -3.38 11.39
N GLU A 95 5.19 -3.47 12.51
CA GLU A 95 4.63 -3.28 13.84
C GLU A 95 4.10 -1.86 14.03
N ALA A 96 3.21 -1.68 15.00
CA ALA A 96 2.79 -0.36 15.41
C ALA A 96 4.01 0.48 15.84
N GLY A 97 4.00 1.75 15.46
CA GLY A 97 5.10 2.67 15.71
C GLY A 97 6.25 2.54 14.70
N THR A 98 6.10 1.73 13.64
CA THR A 98 6.97 1.80 12.45
C THR A 98 6.61 3.00 11.59
#